data_AF-A0A517M892-F1
#
_entry.id   AF-A0A517M892-F1
#
_cell.length_a   1.000
_cell.length_b   1.000
_cell.length_c   1.000
_cell.angle_alpha   90.00
_cell.angle_beta   90.00
_cell.angle_gamma   90.00
#
_symmetry.space_group_name_H-M   'P 1'
#
loop_
_entity.id
_entity.type
_entity.pdbx_description
1 polymer ?
#
loop_
_entity_poly.entity_id
_entity_poly.type
_entity_poly.pdbx_seq_one_letter_code
_entity_poly.pdbx_strand_id
1 'polypeptide(L)'
;MKRNDCRHAPITPRLRRTNRHGAYVVECAAILPILLMLILGSIEFVRISNIRHALNSAAYEACRTVIVPGASTAEAKDKANQILNRYGLSVADIQVTPSEILESTPEVKVAISARAADNAWYLTKYTGGNKLAAETTLLTERAATILASAIPTPPPPPEPEPEPTPTPEPEPEPTPTPTPEPEPEPEPEPEPEPEPEPTPTPTPEPEPTPTPAPPPKPML
;
A
#
# COMPACT_ATOMS: atom_id res chain seq x y z
N MET A 1 64.38 24.79 82.05
CA MET A 1 63.36 25.43 81.19
C MET A 1 63.14 24.53 79.98
N LYS A 2 61.94 23.96 79.83
CA LYS A 2 61.51 23.11 78.70
C LYS A 2 61.71 23.82 77.36
N ARG A 3 62.20 23.11 76.33
CA ARG A 3 61.73 23.30 74.94
C ARG A 3 61.67 21.95 74.25
N ASN A 4 60.52 21.69 73.66
CA ASN A 4 60.07 20.42 73.14
C ASN A 4 60.81 20.06 71.84
N ASP A 5 61.21 18.80 71.77
CA ASP A 5 61.74 18.14 70.59
C ASP A 5 60.56 17.83 69.63
N CYS A 6 60.22 18.78 68.75
CA CYS A 6 59.20 18.58 67.71
C CYS A 6 59.80 17.80 66.54
N ARG A 7 59.76 16.47 66.62
CA ARG A 7 60.04 15.58 65.49
C ARG A 7 58.86 15.57 64.54
N HIS A 8 59.01 16.22 63.39
CA HIS A 8 58.08 16.06 62.27
C HIS A 8 58.18 14.63 61.73
N ALA A 9 57.17 13.81 62.01
CA ALA A 9 57.01 12.52 61.34
C ALA A 9 56.67 12.76 59.86
N PRO A 10 57.26 12.01 58.91
CA PRO A 10 56.88 12.12 57.51
C PRO A 10 55.46 11.57 57.32
N ILE A 11 54.53 12.45 56.94
CA ILE A 11 53.18 12.05 56.51
C ILE A 11 53.34 11.41 55.12
N THR A 12 53.52 10.09 55.07
CA THR A 12 53.38 9.37 53.80
C THR A 12 51.91 9.40 53.38
N PRO A 13 51.54 9.94 52.20
CA PRO A 13 50.18 9.83 51.73
C PRO A 13 49.87 8.36 51.47
N ARG A 14 49.01 7.76 52.30
CA ARG A 14 48.42 6.46 51.99
C ARG A 14 47.62 6.64 50.70
N LEU A 15 48.15 6.21 49.57
CA LEU A 15 47.35 6.04 48.35
C LEU A 15 46.25 5.05 48.66
N ARG A 16 45.06 5.56 48.97
CA ARG A 16 43.83 4.77 49.11
C ARG A 16 43.55 4.19 47.73
N ARG A 17 44.02 2.96 47.49
CA ARG A 17 43.69 2.18 46.31
C ARG A 17 42.18 1.93 46.39
N THR A 18 41.41 2.82 45.79
CA THR A 18 39.97 2.62 45.65
C THR A 18 39.81 1.37 44.78
N ASN A 19 39.24 0.31 45.34
CA ASN A 19 38.90 -0.90 44.60
C ASN A 19 37.77 -0.58 43.62
N ARG A 20 38.08 0.16 42.55
CA ARG A 20 37.14 0.52 41.48
C ARG A 20 36.57 -0.72 40.79
N HIS A 21 37.32 -1.82 40.81
CA HIS A 21 36.88 -3.15 40.38
C HIS A 21 35.57 -3.58 41.04
N GLY A 22 35.35 -3.28 42.32
CA GLY A 22 34.09 -3.61 43.01
C GLY A 22 32.91 -2.78 42.49
N ALA A 23 33.12 -1.51 42.16
CA ALA A 23 32.09 -0.65 41.59
C ALA A 23 31.69 -1.10 40.18
N TYR A 24 32.66 -1.44 39.33
CA TYR A 24 32.38 -1.95 37.97
C TYR A 24 31.58 -3.26 37.98
N VAL A 25 31.83 -4.15 38.95
CA VAL A 25 31.05 -5.40 39.08
C VAL A 25 29.60 -5.10 39.44
N VAL A 26 29.34 -4.12 40.32
CA VAL A 26 27.97 -3.72 40.70
C VAL A 26 27.25 -3.04 39.55
N GLU A 27 27.92 -2.14 38.83
CA GLU A 27 27.37 -1.49 37.63
C GLU A 27 27.05 -2.52 36.54
N CYS A 28 27.96 -3.46 36.28
CA CYS A 28 27.76 -4.55 35.33
C CYS A 28 26.59 -5.46 35.74
N ALA A 29 26.48 -5.82 37.02
CA ALA A 29 25.39 -6.66 37.52
C ALA A 29 24.01 -5.98 37.40
N ALA A 30 23.93 -4.66 37.47
CA ALA A 30 22.68 -3.92 37.26
C ALA A 30 22.34 -3.77 35.77
N ILE A 31 23.33 -3.52 34.91
CA ILE A 31 23.12 -3.23 33.48
C ILE A 31 22.90 -4.50 32.66
N LEU A 32 23.66 -5.56 32.94
CA LEU A 32 23.62 -6.80 32.17
C LEU A 32 22.21 -7.42 32.04
N PRO A 33 21.38 -7.56 33.10
CA PRO A 33 20.04 -8.11 32.95
C PRO A 33 19.13 -7.23 32.09
N ILE A 34 19.25 -5.91 32.18
CA ILE A 34 18.47 -4.96 31.36
C ILE A 34 18.91 -5.07 29.89
N LEU A 35 20.21 -5.12 29.65
CA LEU A 35 20.79 -5.27 28.32
C LEU A 35 20.35 -6.61 27.69
N LEU A 36 20.42 -7.70 28.43
CA LEU A 36 19.98 -9.02 27.97
C LEU A 36 18.47 -9.03 27.67
N MET A 37 17.65 -8.40 28.50
CA MET A 37 16.22 -8.27 28.24
C MET A 37 15.94 -7.50 26.94
N LEU A 38 16.70 -6.42 26.69
CA LEU A 38 16.58 -5.63 25.46
C LEU A 38 16.99 -6.44 24.22
N ILE A 39 18.12 -7.15 24.28
CA ILE A 39 18.60 -7.99 23.18
C ILE A 39 17.62 -9.13 22.89
N LEU A 40 17.15 -9.85 23.91
CA LEU A 40 16.17 -10.92 23.72
C LEU A 40 14.84 -10.37 23.20
N GLY A 41 14.42 -9.20 23.69
CA GLY A 41 13.24 -8.49 23.20
C GLY A 41 13.35 -8.09 21.73
N SER A 42 14.51 -7.58 21.29
CA SER A 42 14.72 -7.18 19.89
C SER A 42 14.76 -8.39 18.96
N ILE A 43 15.41 -9.49 19.36
CA ILE A 43 15.44 -10.75 18.59
C ILE A 43 14.02 -11.29 18.40
N GLU A 44 13.21 -11.31 19.47
CA GLU A 44 11.83 -11.79 19.39
C GLU A 44 10.96 -10.85 18.52
N PHE A 45 11.16 -9.55 18.63
CA PHE A 45 10.44 -8.58 17.80
C PHE A 45 10.75 -8.79 16.31
N VAL A 46 12.02 -8.93 15.95
CA VAL A 46 12.45 -9.25 14.58
C VAL A 46 11.84 -10.57 14.12
N ARG A 47 11.80 -11.58 14.99
CA ARG A 47 11.20 -12.88 14.65
C ARG A 47 9.69 -12.76 14.37
N ILE A 48 8.94 -12.01 15.18
CA ILE A 48 7.51 -11.75 14.94
C ILE A 48 7.29 -10.99 13.63
N SER A 49 8.12 -10.00 13.33
CA SER A 49 8.07 -9.27 12.06
C SER A 49 8.34 -10.21 10.88
N ASN A 50 9.36 -11.07 10.99
CA ASN A 50 9.68 -12.06 9.96
C ASN A 50 8.54 -13.07 9.75
N ILE A 51 7.86 -13.51 10.82
CA ILE A 51 6.68 -14.37 10.73
C ILE A 51 5.57 -13.69 9.92
N ARG A 52 5.25 -12.42 10.19
CA ARG A 52 4.22 -11.70 9.42
C ARG A 52 4.58 -11.59 7.94
N HIS A 53 5.84 -11.31 7.61
CA HIS A 53 6.29 -11.29 6.22
C HIS A 53 6.15 -12.66 5.55
N ALA A 54 6.58 -13.73 6.22
CA ALA A 54 6.42 -15.10 5.73
C ALA A 54 4.95 -15.47 5.49
N LEU A 55 4.05 -15.10 6.40
CA LEU A 55 2.61 -15.32 6.26
C LEU A 55 2.03 -14.55 5.06
N ASN A 56 2.38 -13.27 4.88
CA ASN A 56 1.93 -12.48 3.73
C ASN A 56 2.43 -13.05 2.41
N SER A 57 3.72 -13.41 2.31
CA SER A 57 4.28 -14.02 1.12
C SER A 57 3.65 -15.38 0.82
N ALA A 58 3.42 -16.21 1.84
CA ALA A 58 2.76 -17.50 1.68
C ALA A 58 1.31 -17.37 1.22
N ALA A 59 0.54 -16.43 1.80
CA ALA A 59 -0.85 -16.18 1.41
C ALA A 59 -0.94 -15.72 -0.04
N TYR A 60 -0.06 -14.79 -0.44
CA TYR A 60 -0.01 -14.29 -1.80
C TYR A 60 0.35 -15.38 -2.83
N GLU A 61 1.42 -16.14 -2.59
CA GLU A 61 1.86 -17.21 -3.49
C GLU A 61 0.86 -18.38 -3.57
N ALA A 62 0.20 -18.71 -2.45
CA ALA A 62 -0.87 -19.70 -2.43
C ALA A 62 -2.08 -19.23 -3.24
N CYS A 63 -2.55 -17.99 -3.03
CA CYS A 63 -3.61 -17.38 -3.83
C CYS A 63 -3.25 -17.41 -5.32
N ARG A 64 -2.05 -16.95 -5.67
CA ARG A 64 -1.57 -16.90 -7.06
C ARG A 64 -1.52 -18.28 -7.73
N THR A 65 -1.28 -19.34 -6.97
CA THR A 65 -1.24 -20.70 -7.53
C THR A 65 -2.63 -21.17 -7.95
N VAL A 66 -3.69 -20.68 -7.29
CA VAL A 66 -5.05 -21.20 -7.47
C VAL A 66 -6.01 -20.31 -8.25
N ILE A 67 -5.55 -19.15 -8.74
CA ILE A 67 -6.34 -18.30 -9.66
C ILE A 67 -6.43 -18.89 -11.09
N VAL A 68 -5.65 -19.93 -11.37
CA VAL A 68 -5.58 -20.63 -12.66
C VAL A 68 -6.70 -21.68 -12.74
N PRO A 69 -7.36 -21.85 -13.91
CA PRO A 69 -8.41 -22.84 -14.07
C PRO A 69 -7.97 -24.28 -13.74
N GLY A 70 -8.82 -25.00 -12.99
CA GLY A 70 -8.58 -26.40 -12.61
C GLY A 70 -7.73 -26.59 -11.34
N ALA A 71 -7.23 -25.50 -10.76
CA ALA A 71 -6.51 -25.56 -9.49
C ALA A 71 -7.44 -25.87 -8.31
N SER A 72 -6.90 -26.50 -7.26
CA SER A 72 -7.69 -26.91 -6.09
C SER A 72 -7.28 -26.20 -4.80
N THR A 73 -8.16 -26.20 -3.80
CA THR A 73 -7.85 -25.66 -2.47
C THR A 73 -6.76 -26.45 -1.74
N ALA A 74 -6.57 -27.73 -2.08
CA ALA A 74 -5.47 -28.54 -1.58
C ALA A 74 -4.12 -28.02 -2.07
N GLU A 75 -4.01 -27.65 -3.35
CA GLU A 75 -2.79 -27.07 -3.93
C GLU A 75 -2.41 -25.73 -3.28
N ALA A 76 -3.40 -24.86 -2.98
CA ALA A 76 -3.15 -23.65 -2.20
C ALA A 76 -2.56 -23.96 -0.82
N LYS A 77 -3.13 -24.94 -0.11
CA LYS A 77 -2.64 -25.37 1.21
C LYS A 77 -1.24 -25.95 1.14
N ASP A 78 -0.96 -26.78 0.14
CA ASP A 78 0.37 -27.37 -0.06
C ASP A 78 1.41 -26.31 -0.39
N LYS A 79 1.06 -25.33 -1.24
CA LYS A 79 1.94 -24.20 -1.57
C LYS A 79 2.23 -23.34 -0.35
N ALA A 80 1.20 -23.00 0.43
CA ALA A 80 1.35 -22.25 1.67
C ALA A 80 2.26 -23.00 2.65
N ASN A 81 2.02 -24.30 2.89
CA ASN A 81 2.83 -25.14 3.75
C ASN A 81 4.29 -25.23 3.27
N GLN A 82 4.53 -25.38 1.98
CA GLN A 82 5.88 -25.42 1.41
C GLN A 82 6.68 -24.16 1.74
N ILE A 83 6.05 -22.98 1.63
CA ILE A 83 6.69 -21.69 1.94
C ILE A 83 6.92 -21.56 3.44
N LEU A 84 5.90 -21.85 4.25
CA LEU A 84 5.96 -21.68 5.71
C LEU A 84 6.97 -22.65 6.36
N ASN A 85 7.09 -23.85 5.84
CA ASN A 85 8.10 -24.83 6.27
C ASN A 85 9.54 -24.34 6.02
N ARG A 86 9.78 -23.58 4.95
CA ARG A 86 11.11 -22.97 4.69
C ARG A 86 11.49 -21.92 5.72
N TYR A 87 10.49 -21.24 6.30
CA TYR A 87 10.69 -20.30 7.41
C TYR A 87 10.71 -20.98 8.79
N GLY A 88 10.51 -22.30 8.85
CA GLY A 88 10.46 -23.05 10.11
C GLY A 88 9.28 -22.65 11.01
N LEU A 89 8.14 -22.33 10.41
CA LEU A 89 6.96 -21.83 11.13
C LEU A 89 5.91 -22.90 11.38
N SER A 90 5.40 -22.93 12.60
CA SER A 90 4.23 -23.70 13.01
C SER A 90 2.96 -22.91 12.72
N VAL A 91 2.16 -23.38 11.78
CA VAL A 91 0.93 -22.72 11.33
C VAL A 91 -0.26 -23.23 12.14
N ALA A 92 -1.19 -22.34 12.48
CA ALA A 92 -2.39 -22.68 13.23
C ALA A 92 -3.57 -23.02 12.33
N ASP A 93 -3.73 -22.29 11.22
CA ASP A 93 -4.85 -22.49 10.30
C ASP A 93 -4.57 -21.89 8.91
N ILE A 94 -5.03 -22.59 7.86
CA ILE A 94 -4.99 -22.13 6.46
C ILE A 94 -6.39 -22.30 5.88
N GLN A 95 -7.06 -21.18 5.63
CA GLN A 95 -8.39 -21.13 5.03
C GLN A 95 -8.30 -20.64 3.60
N VAL A 96 -9.00 -21.33 2.70
CA VAL A 96 -9.17 -20.93 1.31
C VAL A 96 -10.67 -20.74 1.07
N THR A 97 -11.03 -19.59 0.54
CA THR A 97 -12.41 -19.19 0.28
C THR A 97 -12.54 -18.80 -1.19
N PRO A 98 -13.47 -19.41 -1.95
CA PRO A 98 -14.38 -20.50 -1.56
C PRO A 98 -13.67 -21.85 -1.31
N SER A 99 -14.35 -22.78 -0.63
CA SER A 99 -13.80 -24.11 -0.29
C SER A 99 -13.58 -25.01 -1.51
N GLU A 100 -14.29 -24.73 -2.60
CA GLU A 100 -14.12 -25.34 -3.92
C GLU A 100 -13.93 -24.23 -4.95
N ILE A 101 -12.91 -24.38 -5.80
CA ILE A 101 -12.58 -23.42 -6.84
C ILE A 101 -13.18 -23.96 -8.14
N LEU A 102 -14.24 -23.31 -8.60
CA LEU A 102 -14.96 -23.66 -9.82
C LEU A 102 -14.61 -22.69 -10.93
N GLU A 103 -14.97 -23.06 -12.16
CA GLU A 103 -14.80 -22.18 -13.32
C GLU A 103 -15.58 -20.86 -13.22
N SER A 104 -16.64 -20.84 -12.41
CA SER A 104 -17.48 -19.68 -12.13
C SER A 104 -17.02 -18.84 -10.93
N THR A 105 -15.92 -19.23 -10.28
CA THR A 105 -15.38 -18.50 -9.12
C THR A 105 -14.65 -17.24 -9.60
N PRO A 106 -15.12 -16.01 -9.26
CA PRO A 106 -14.50 -14.77 -9.72
C PRO A 106 -13.32 -14.33 -8.84
N GLU A 107 -13.31 -14.72 -7.56
CA GLU A 107 -12.28 -14.34 -6.60
C GLU A 107 -11.89 -15.52 -5.71
N VAL A 108 -10.63 -15.54 -5.29
CA VAL A 108 -10.11 -16.49 -4.31
C VAL A 108 -9.38 -15.74 -3.22
N LYS A 109 -9.69 -16.09 -1.98
CA LYS A 109 -9.08 -15.55 -0.77
C LYS A 109 -8.38 -16.64 0.02
N VAL A 110 -7.14 -16.40 0.38
CA VAL A 110 -6.35 -17.28 1.25
C VAL A 110 -6.02 -16.53 2.53
N ALA A 111 -6.46 -17.07 3.66
CA ALA A 111 -6.16 -16.55 4.99
C ALA A 111 -5.30 -17.57 5.76
N ILE A 112 -4.16 -17.10 6.28
CA ILE A 112 -3.20 -17.93 7.01
C ILE A 112 -3.00 -17.32 8.38
N SER A 113 -3.07 -18.14 9.42
CA SER A 113 -2.79 -17.72 10.78
C SER A 113 -1.78 -18.62 11.47
N ALA A 114 -0.91 -18.01 12.29
CA ALA A 114 0.02 -18.69 13.17
C ALA A 114 -0.12 -18.12 14.58
N ARG A 115 0.03 -18.96 15.60
CA ARG A 115 0.09 -18.47 16.98
C ARG A 115 1.51 -18.01 17.26
N ALA A 116 1.65 -16.81 17.82
CA ALA A 116 2.95 -16.32 18.26
C ALA A 116 3.57 -17.27 19.31
N ALA A 117 2.76 -17.92 20.16
CA ALA A 117 3.26 -18.86 21.16
C ALA A 117 4.01 -20.06 20.57
N ASP A 118 3.52 -20.61 19.46
CA ASP A 118 4.10 -21.79 18.82
C ASP A 118 5.38 -21.44 18.03
N ASN A 119 5.63 -20.14 17.87
CA ASN A 119 6.71 -19.58 17.06
C ASN A 119 7.57 -18.58 17.83
N ALA A 120 7.43 -18.48 19.16
CA ALA A 120 8.21 -17.60 20.02
C ALA A 120 9.20 -18.42 20.86
N TRP A 121 10.37 -17.85 21.16
CA TRP A 121 11.41 -18.59 21.91
C TRP A 121 11.39 -18.32 23.41
N TYR A 122 11.12 -17.08 23.84
CA TYR A 122 11.27 -16.73 25.26
C TYR A 122 10.17 -15.83 25.80
N LEU A 123 9.59 -14.94 24.97
CA LEU A 123 8.55 -13.99 25.44
C LEU A 123 7.13 -14.49 25.22
N THR A 124 6.90 -15.81 25.28
CA THR A 124 5.59 -16.45 25.14
C THR A 124 4.56 -15.88 26.11
N LYS A 125 4.97 -15.45 27.31
CA LYS A 125 4.05 -14.83 28.29
C LYS A 125 3.52 -13.46 27.83
N TYR A 126 4.30 -12.72 27.03
CA TYR A 126 3.96 -11.37 26.57
C TYR A 126 3.35 -11.36 25.16
N THR A 127 3.65 -12.39 24.37
CA THR A 127 3.27 -12.45 22.94
C THR A 127 2.36 -13.63 22.61
N GLY A 128 2.26 -14.65 23.48
CA GLY A 128 1.65 -15.94 23.18
C GLY A 128 0.13 -15.96 23.00
N GLY A 129 -0.58 -14.92 23.44
CA GLY A 129 -2.01 -14.76 23.15
C GLY A 129 -2.29 -14.28 21.72
N ASN A 130 -1.28 -13.73 21.03
CA ASN A 130 -1.49 -13.06 19.76
C ASN A 130 -1.49 -14.07 18.60
N LYS A 131 -2.57 -14.03 17.83
CA LYS A 131 -2.62 -14.64 16.50
C LYS A 131 -1.97 -13.68 15.51
N LEU A 132 -1.00 -14.17 14.75
CA LEU A 132 -0.43 -13.49 13.61
C LEU A 132 -1.17 -14.01 12.40
N ALA A 133 -1.85 -13.13 11.67
CA ALA A 133 -2.64 -13.49 10.51
C ALA A 133 -2.23 -12.66 9.30
N ALA A 134 -2.36 -13.27 8.13
CA ALA A 134 -2.24 -12.64 6.83
C ALA A 134 -3.39 -13.13 5.95
N GLU A 135 -3.90 -12.24 5.12
CA GLU A 135 -4.89 -12.58 4.11
C GLU A 135 -4.52 -11.97 2.77
N THR A 136 -4.88 -12.66 1.70
CA THR A 136 -4.75 -12.15 0.35
C THR A 136 -5.97 -12.56 -0.45
N THR A 137 -6.50 -11.65 -1.26
CA THR A 137 -7.60 -11.90 -2.18
C THR A 137 -7.15 -11.52 -3.58
N LEU A 138 -7.32 -12.42 -4.54
CA LEU A 138 -7.03 -12.18 -5.96
C LEU A 138 -8.24 -12.55 -6.82
N LEU A 139 -8.38 -11.85 -7.94
CA LEU A 139 -9.32 -12.21 -8.99
C LEU A 139 -8.78 -13.41 -9.78
N THR A 140 -9.67 -14.31 -10.20
CA THR A 140 -9.31 -15.43 -11.08
C THR A 140 -9.13 -14.96 -12.52
N GLU A 141 -8.46 -15.76 -13.36
CA GLU A 141 -8.25 -15.42 -14.77
C GLU A 141 -9.57 -15.21 -15.55
N ARG A 142 -10.67 -15.81 -15.07
CA ARG A 142 -12.01 -15.72 -15.69
C ARG A 142 -12.91 -14.66 -15.07
N ALA A 143 -12.44 -13.96 -14.03
CA ALA A 143 -13.23 -12.99 -13.29
C ALA A 143 -13.81 -11.89 -14.18
N ALA A 144 -13.04 -11.39 -15.15
CA ALA A 144 -13.51 -10.35 -16.06
C ALA A 144 -14.74 -10.79 -16.88
N THR A 145 -14.75 -12.01 -17.40
CA THR A 145 -15.87 -12.55 -18.18
C THR A 145 -17.10 -12.78 -17.30
N ILE A 146 -16.90 -13.32 -16.09
CA ILE A 146 -18.00 -13.57 -15.14
C ILE A 146 -18.64 -12.25 -14.70
N LEU A 147 -17.82 -11.27 -14.31
CA LEU A 147 -18.30 -9.97 -13.85
C LEU A 147 -18.96 -9.17 -14.99
N ALA A 148 -18.45 -9.28 -16.23
CA ALA A 148 -19.08 -8.65 -17.39
C ALA A 148 -20.48 -9.21 -17.68
N SER A 149 -20.71 -10.51 -17.45
CA SER A 149 -22.04 -11.13 -17.61
C SER A 149 -23.08 -10.65 -16.60
N ALA A 150 -22.64 -10.06 -15.48
CA ALA A 150 -23.50 -9.52 -14.45
C ALA A 150 -23.92 -8.06 -14.70
N ILE A 151 -23.44 -7.42 -15.76
CA ILE A 151 -23.81 -6.05 -16.11
C ILE A 151 -25.26 -6.07 -16.63
N PRO A 152 -26.19 -5.29 -16.03
CA PRO A 152 -27.55 -5.22 -16.53
C PRO A 152 -27.56 -4.66 -17.95
N THR A 153 -28.36 -5.26 -18.84
CA THR A 153 -28.59 -4.72 -20.18
C THR A 153 -29.04 -3.27 -20.06
N PRO A 154 -28.48 -2.33 -20.84
CA PRO A 154 -28.95 -0.95 -20.82
C PRO A 154 -30.46 -0.93 -21.13
N PRO A 155 -31.23 -0.04 -20.47
CA PRO A 155 -32.63 0.13 -20.84
C PRO A 155 -32.72 0.45 -22.35
N PRO A 156 -33.78 -0.03 -23.03
CA PRO A 156 -33.98 0.35 -24.43
C PRO A 156 -33.99 1.88 -24.55
N PRO A 157 -33.48 2.44 -25.67
CA PRO A 157 -33.60 3.88 -25.90
C PRO A 157 -35.08 4.29 -25.80
N PRO A 158 -35.39 5.50 -25.29
CA PRO A 158 -36.75 5.99 -25.27
C PRO A 158 -37.33 5.92 -26.70
N GLU A 159 -38.59 5.49 -26.82
CA GLU A 159 -39.30 5.62 -28.10
C GLU A 159 -39.24 7.07 -28.56
N PRO A 160 -39.02 7.33 -29.87
CA PRO A 160 -39.10 8.69 -30.39
C PRO A 160 -40.46 9.26 -30.01
N GLU A 161 -40.46 10.44 -29.38
CA GLU A 161 -41.71 11.16 -29.11
C GLU A 161 -42.48 11.28 -30.43
N PRO A 162 -43.80 11.01 -30.43
CA PRO A 162 -44.60 11.18 -31.64
C PRO A 162 -44.40 12.61 -32.13
N GLU A 163 -44.07 12.77 -33.42
CA GLU A 163 -44.01 14.08 -34.04
C GLU A 163 -45.27 14.86 -33.68
N PRO A 164 -45.16 16.12 -33.22
CA PRO A 164 -46.32 16.91 -32.87
C PRO A 164 -47.27 16.90 -34.05
N THR A 165 -48.50 16.43 -33.84
CA THR A 165 -49.56 16.54 -34.85
C THR A 165 -49.61 18.00 -35.29
N PRO A 166 -49.57 18.30 -36.60
CA PRO A 166 -49.64 19.67 -37.07
C PRO A 166 -50.85 20.33 -36.42
N THR A 167 -50.59 21.39 -35.64
CA THR A 167 -51.64 22.21 -35.07
C THR A 167 -52.55 22.63 -36.22
N PRO A 168 -53.87 22.40 -36.15
CA PRO A 168 -54.77 22.86 -37.21
C PRO A 168 -54.51 24.33 -37.47
N GLU A 169 -54.29 24.66 -38.74
CA GLU A 169 -54.09 26.02 -39.21
C GLU A 169 -55.23 26.89 -38.65
N PRO A 170 -54.93 28.01 -37.97
CA PRO A 170 -55.97 28.89 -37.47
C PRO A 170 -56.87 29.33 -38.64
N GLU A 171 -58.19 29.28 -38.43
CA GLU A 171 -59.16 29.84 -39.38
C GLU A 171 -58.73 31.27 -39.74
N PRO A 172 -58.74 31.64 -41.04
CA PRO A 172 -58.27 32.94 -41.46
C PRO A 172 -59.08 34.04 -40.77
N GLU A 173 -58.41 34.85 -39.94
CA GLU A 173 -59.00 36.04 -39.37
C GLU A 173 -59.50 36.99 -40.48
N PRO A 174 -60.63 37.68 -40.27
CA PRO A 174 -61.19 38.58 -41.26
C PRO A 174 -60.16 39.62 -41.69
N THR A 175 -59.97 39.74 -43.00
CA THR A 175 -59.03 40.66 -43.64
C THR A 175 -59.12 42.07 -43.05
N PRO A 176 -58.09 42.56 -42.35
CA PRO A 176 -58.05 43.94 -41.91
C PRO A 176 -58.05 44.88 -43.11
N THR A 177 -58.85 45.94 -43.03
CA THR A 177 -58.88 47.02 -44.03
C THR A 177 -57.48 47.61 -44.22
N PRO A 178 -57.04 47.87 -45.47
CA PRO A 178 -55.68 48.33 -45.75
C PRO A 178 -55.38 49.61 -44.97
N THR A 179 -54.45 49.48 -44.03
CA THR A 179 -53.83 50.61 -43.34
C THR A 179 -52.76 51.17 -44.29
N PRO A 180 -52.68 52.51 -44.47
CA PRO A 180 -51.82 53.13 -45.48
C PRO A 180 -50.35 52.76 -45.31
N GLU A 181 -49.66 52.56 -46.43
CA GLU A 181 -48.23 52.24 -46.52
C GLU A 181 -47.39 53.24 -45.70
N PRO A 182 -46.65 52.78 -44.68
CA PRO A 182 -45.57 53.57 -44.11
C PRO A 182 -44.37 53.59 -45.06
N GLU A 183 -43.74 54.76 -45.17
CA GLU A 183 -42.58 55.06 -46.01
C GLU A 183 -41.40 54.08 -45.78
N PRO A 184 -40.59 53.77 -46.81
CA PRO A 184 -39.45 52.89 -46.68
C PRO A 184 -38.40 53.49 -45.74
N GLU A 185 -38.11 52.79 -44.64
CA GLU A 185 -36.94 53.07 -43.80
C GLU A 185 -35.63 52.65 -44.53
N PRO A 186 -34.54 53.40 -44.31
CA PRO A 186 -33.30 53.29 -45.10
C PRO A 186 -32.56 51.96 -44.89
N GLU A 187 -31.88 51.50 -45.95
CA GLU A 187 -31.02 50.32 -45.95
C GLU A 187 -29.92 50.42 -44.88
N PRO A 188 -29.77 49.43 -43.97
CA PRO A 188 -28.63 49.35 -43.07
C PRO A 188 -27.35 48.97 -43.84
N GLU A 189 -26.25 49.68 -43.53
CA GLU A 189 -24.91 49.44 -44.08
C GLU A 189 -24.41 48.01 -43.76
N PRO A 190 -23.64 47.38 -44.66
CA PRO A 190 -23.09 46.04 -44.42
C PRO A 190 -22.09 46.04 -43.26
N GLU A 191 -22.28 45.12 -42.30
CA GLU A 191 -21.34 44.88 -41.21
C GLU A 191 -19.98 44.38 -41.73
N PRO A 192 -18.87 44.77 -41.08
CA PRO A 192 -17.51 44.42 -41.51
C PRO A 192 -17.18 42.93 -41.28
N GLU A 193 -16.43 42.35 -42.23
CA GLU A 193 -15.93 40.97 -42.16
C GLU A 193 -15.01 40.75 -40.93
N PRO A 194 -15.14 39.61 -40.21
CA PRO A 194 -14.30 39.30 -39.06
C PRO A 194 -12.85 39.00 -39.46
N GLU A 195 -11.89 39.54 -38.70
CA GLU A 195 -10.45 39.31 -38.86
C GLU A 195 -10.05 37.85 -38.61
N PRO A 196 -9.06 37.31 -39.34
CA PRO A 196 -8.61 35.93 -39.19
C PRO A 196 -7.87 35.68 -37.86
N GLU A 197 -8.15 34.55 -37.23
CA GLU A 197 -7.53 34.11 -35.98
C GLU A 197 -6.01 33.91 -36.10
N PRO A 198 -5.23 34.22 -35.05
CA PRO A 198 -3.78 34.08 -35.06
C PRO A 198 -3.33 32.61 -35.04
N THR A 199 -2.37 32.29 -35.92
CA THR A 199 -1.70 30.99 -35.99
C THR A 199 -0.94 30.65 -34.71
N PRO A 200 -1.05 29.43 -34.16
CA PRO A 200 -0.31 29.01 -32.97
C PRO A 200 1.21 29.02 -33.17
N THR A 201 1.92 29.48 -32.14
CA THR A 201 3.38 29.56 -32.07
C THR A 201 4.04 28.17 -31.99
N PRO A 202 5.18 27.95 -32.66
CA PRO A 202 5.87 26.66 -32.63
C PRO A 202 6.44 26.32 -31.25
N THR A 203 6.30 25.05 -30.88
CA THR A 203 6.79 24.45 -29.65
C THR A 203 8.34 24.43 -29.62
N PRO A 204 8.99 24.78 -28.50
CA PRO A 204 10.45 24.77 -28.40
C PRO A 204 11.03 23.35 -28.48
N GLU A 205 12.20 23.27 -29.11
CA GLU A 205 12.98 22.05 -29.35
C GLU A 205 13.66 21.54 -28.06
N PRO A 206 13.73 20.23 -27.80
CA PRO A 206 14.30 19.69 -26.57
C PRO A 206 15.82 19.88 -26.46
N GLU A 207 16.30 20.23 -25.27
CA GLU A 207 17.71 20.39 -24.95
C GLU A 207 18.53 19.09 -25.07
N PRO A 208 19.81 19.17 -25.48
CA PRO A 208 20.67 18.01 -25.63
C PRO A 208 21.02 17.35 -24.28
N THR A 209 21.06 16.02 -24.30
CA THR A 209 21.42 15.18 -23.14
C THR A 209 22.91 15.33 -22.77
N PRO A 210 23.26 15.35 -21.47
CA PRO A 210 24.63 15.51 -21.02
C PRO A 210 25.49 14.27 -21.31
N THR A 211 26.71 14.50 -21.81
CA THR A 211 27.73 13.50 -22.09
C THR A 211 28.18 12.77 -20.82
N PRO A 212 28.28 11.43 -20.82
CA PRO A 212 28.72 10.66 -19.65
C PRO A 212 30.20 10.87 -19.28
N ALA A 213 30.48 10.84 -17.97
CA ALA A 213 31.80 11.04 -17.39
C ALA A 213 32.79 9.89 -17.69
N PRO A 214 34.11 10.17 -17.78
CA PRO A 214 35.11 9.16 -18.08
C PRO A 214 35.36 8.20 -16.90
N PRO A 215 35.79 6.95 -17.18
CA PRO A 215 36.02 5.93 -16.15
C PRO A 215 37.26 6.24 -15.27
N PRO A 216 37.27 5.77 -14.01
CA PRO A 216 38.36 6.01 -13.08
C PRO A 216 39.65 5.24 -13.44
N LYS A 217 40.79 5.87 -13.17
CA LYS A 217 42.15 5.34 -13.40
C LYS A 217 42.45 4.14 -12.47
N PRO A 218 43.14 3.08 -12.95
CA PRO A 218 43.57 1.97 -12.11
C PRO A 218 44.61 2.42 -11.09
N MET A 219 44.44 2.00 -9.83
CA MET A 219 45.45 2.17 -8.78
C MET A 219 46.49 1.05 -8.91
N LEU A 220 47.76 1.42 -9.01
CA LEU A 220 48.91 0.55 -8.74
C LEU A 220 49.37 0.76 -7.30
#